data_AF-A0A081DG32-F1
#
_entry.id   AF-A0A081DG32-F1
#
_cell.length_a   1.000
_cell.length_b   1.000
_cell.length_c   1.000
_cell.angle_alpha   90.00
_cell.angle_beta   90.00
_cell.angle_gamma   90.00
#
_symmetry.space_group_name_H-M   'P 1'
#
loop_
_entity.id
_entity.type
_entity.pdbx_description
1 polymer ?
#
loop_
_entity_poly.entity_id
_entity_poly.type
_entity_poly.pdbx_seq_one_letter_code
_entity_poly.pdbx_strand_id
1 'polypeptide(L)'
;MLVPEKKFTFQEKPVLTWDDFMGTPPVNAHHAASVNSGIAYGYSAKRTRDQVTIEFDVRSEFYPQLSWKKDLLEDDAQLLRHEQLHWNISELHARILKRAFDNYNPTQNYKVEILGIFKRVESNRQTMQARYDKETNHGLILSKQREWETYISQEFFKTS
;
A
#
# COMPACT_ATOMS: atom_id res chain seq x y z
N MET A 1 -16.61 14.79 -3.66
CA MET A 1 -15.55 13.79 -3.42
C MET A 1 -14.26 14.59 -3.29
N LEU A 2 -13.61 14.57 -2.13
CA LEU A 2 -12.31 15.22 -1.97
C LEU A 2 -11.31 14.43 -2.84
N VAL A 3 -10.83 15.04 -3.90
CA VAL A 3 -9.66 14.50 -4.62
C VAL A 3 -8.47 14.89 -3.77
N PRO A 4 -7.70 13.94 -3.21
CA PRO A 4 -6.53 14.28 -2.43
C PRO A 4 -5.55 15.06 -3.31
N GLU A 5 -5.25 16.28 -2.91
CA GLU A 5 -4.36 17.22 -3.61
C GLU A 5 -2.89 16.76 -3.48
N LYS A 6 -2.57 16.04 -2.40
CA LYS A 6 -1.23 15.47 -2.16
C LYS A 6 -1.29 13.96 -2.04
N LYS A 7 -0.39 13.30 -2.76
CA LYS A 7 -0.05 11.90 -2.60
C LYS A 7 1.45 11.72 -2.75
N PHE A 8 2.00 10.71 -2.09
CA PHE A 8 3.41 10.37 -2.19
C PHE A 8 3.56 8.89 -2.55
N THR A 9 4.53 8.59 -3.39
CA THR A 9 5.04 7.24 -3.61
C THR A 9 5.96 6.82 -2.48
N PHE A 10 6.23 5.52 -2.35
CA PHE A 10 7.19 5.03 -1.36
C PHE A 10 8.59 5.58 -1.57
N GLN A 11 8.99 5.85 -2.82
CA GLN A 11 10.28 6.47 -3.14
C GLN A 11 10.36 7.92 -2.63
N GLU A 12 9.25 8.67 -2.70
CA GLU A 12 9.18 10.05 -2.21
C GLU A 12 9.06 10.11 -0.68
N LYS A 13 8.37 9.15 -0.06
CA LYS A 13 8.11 9.11 1.38
C LYS A 13 8.18 7.68 1.94
N PRO A 14 9.38 7.10 2.12
CA PRO A 14 9.52 5.73 2.63
C PRO A 14 9.27 5.65 4.14
N VAL A 15 9.44 6.75 4.87
CA VAL A 15 9.30 6.83 6.32
C VAL A 15 8.28 7.92 6.67
N LEU A 16 7.24 7.55 7.39
CA LEU A 16 6.17 8.41 7.88
C LEU A 16 6.58 9.08 9.19
N THR A 17 6.02 10.26 9.39
CA THR A 17 6.07 11.06 10.61
C THR A 17 4.65 11.49 10.96
N TRP A 18 4.42 11.92 12.19
CA TRP A 18 3.09 12.37 12.59
C TRP A 18 2.57 13.59 11.83
N ASP A 19 3.47 14.41 11.25
CA ASP A 19 3.12 15.53 10.38
C ASP A 19 2.46 15.10 9.06
N ASP A 20 2.59 13.81 8.70
CA ASP A 20 2.00 13.26 7.49
C ASP A 20 0.52 12.84 7.66
N PHE A 21 -0.02 12.89 8.89
CA PHE A 21 -1.41 12.54 9.19
C PHE A 21 -2.26 13.80 9.28
N MET A 22 -2.62 14.36 8.12
CA MET A 22 -3.26 15.68 7.97
C MET A 22 -4.79 15.62 7.89
N GLY A 23 -5.36 14.42 7.83
CA GLY A 23 -6.79 14.19 7.69
C GLY A 23 -7.54 14.34 9.01
N THR A 24 -8.85 14.56 8.89
CA THR A 24 -9.77 14.60 10.05
C THR A 24 -10.20 13.18 10.43
N PRO A 25 -10.10 12.77 11.70
CA PRO A 25 -10.61 11.48 12.15
C PRO A 25 -12.14 11.37 11.94
N PRO A 26 -12.66 10.20 11.53
CA PRO A 26 -14.09 9.93 11.54
C PRO A 26 -14.70 10.12 12.93
N VAL A 27 -15.94 10.64 13.01
CA VAL A 27 -16.64 10.90 14.28
C VAL A 27 -16.72 9.67 15.18
N ASN A 28 -16.88 8.49 14.58
CA ASN A 28 -16.97 7.20 15.25
C ASN A 28 -15.69 6.37 15.13
N ALA A 29 -14.53 7.00 14.96
CA ALA A 29 -13.26 6.30 14.87
C ALA A 29 -13.03 5.44 16.11
N HIS A 30 -12.79 4.14 15.91
CA HIS A 30 -12.42 3.22 17.00
C HIS A 30 -10.91 3.21 17.25
N HIS A 31 -10.10 3.40 16.20
CA HIS A 31 -8.62 3.41 16.28
C HIS A 31 -8.07 4.79 16.66
N ALA A 32 -6.83 4.83 17.14
CA ALA A 32 -6.15 6.07 17.54
C ALA A 32 -5.61 6.85 16.32
N ALA A 33 -5.17 6.14 15.29
CA ALA A 33 -4.73 6.69 14.02
C ALA A 33 -5.15 5.75 12.87
N SER A 34 -4.99 6.22 11.64
CA SER A 34 -5.11 5.41 10.43
C SER A 34 -4.33 6.05 9.29
N VAL A 35 -3.45 5.25 8.67
CA VAL A 35 -2.80 5.56 7.41
C VAL A 35 -3.71 5.20 6.24
N ASN A 36 -3.78 6.08 5.25
CA ASN A 36 -4.43 5.80 3.98
C ASN A 36 -3.37 5.52 2.91
N SER A 37 -3.29 4.25 2.50
CA SER A 37 -2.35 3.82 1.46
C SER A 37 -2.93 2.73 0.55
N GLY A 38 -2.36 2.61 -0.64
CA GLY A 38 -2.74 1.60 -1.62
C GLY A 38 -1.72 1.39 -2.73
N ILE A 39 -2.14 0.65 -3.75
CA ILE A 39 -1.35 0.40 -4.97
C ILE A 39 -2.08 0.98 -6.18
N ALA A 40 -1.32 1.53 -7.11
CA ALA A 40 -1.81 2.08 -8.35
C ALA A 40 -0.93 1.63 -9.52
N TYR A 41 -1.51 1.63 -10.71
CA TYR A 41 -0.78 1.37 -11.94
C TYR A 41 -1.31 2.21 -13.10
N GLY A 42 -0.41 2.54 -14.02
CA GLY A 42 -0.70 3.04 -15.35
C GLY A 42 -0.07 2.12 -16.40
N TYR A 43 -0.51 2.21 -17.65
CA TYR A 43 0.18 1.51 -18.73
C TYR A 43 -0.01 2.21 -20.07
N SER A 44 0.95 2.00 -20.98
CA SER A 44 0.82 2.30 -22.40
C SER A 44 0.83 1.00 -23.19
N ALA A 45 0.04 0.91 -24.26
CA ALA A 45 -0.05 -0.31 -25.08
C ALA A 45 0.17 0.03 -26.56
N LYS A 46 1.05 -0.74 -27.21
CA LYS A 46 1.27 -0.71 -28.66
C LYS A 46 0.75 -2.02 -29.25
N ARG A 47 -0.08 -1.93 -30.28
CA ARG A 47 -0.70 -3.08 -30.95
C ARG A 47 -0.28 -3.15 -32.41
N THR A 48 0.26 -4.29 -32.81
CA THR A 48 0.44 -4.69 -34.21
C THR A 48 -0.57 -5.80 -34.56
N ARG A 49 -0.55 -6.29 -35.80
CA ARG A 49 -1.51 -7.31 -36.26
C ARG A 49 -1.44 -8.59 -35.42
N ASP A 50 -0.24 -8.97 -34.96
CA ASP A 50 0.00 -10.25 -34.27
C ASP A 50 0.51 -10.09 -32.83
N GLN A 51 0.86 -8.88 -32.39
CA GLN A 51 1.50 -8.66 -31.09
C GLN A 51 0.91 -7.45 -30.34
N VAL A 52 0.82 -7.58 -29.02
CA VAL A 52 0.57 -6.48 -28.09
C VAL A 52 1.83 -6.32 -27.23
N THR A 53 2.33 -5.10 -27.09
CA THR A 53 3.40 -4.75 -26.15
C THR A 53 2.86 -3.74 -25.17
N ILE A 54 3.10 -3.95 -23.87
CA ILE A 54 2.58 -3.10 -22.80
C ILE A 54 3.73 -2.69 -21.89
N GLU A 55 3.83 -1.40 -21.63
CA GLU A 55 4.76 -0.80 -20.67
C GLU A 55 3.94 -0.36 -19.45
N PHE A 56 4.29 -0.88 -18.27
CA PHE A 56 3.58 -0.60 -17.01
C PHE A 56 4.34 0.39 -16.14
N ASP A 57 3.62 1.32 -15.54
CA ASP A 57 4.03 2.12 -14.38
C ASP A 57 3.29 1.54 -13.16
N VAL A 58 4.02 1.12 -12.13
CA VAL A 58 3.44 0.56 -10.90
C VAL A 58 4.02 1.30 -9.72
N ARG A 59 3.14 1.72 -8.80
CA ARG A 59 3.53 2.46 -7.61
C ARG A 59 2.62 2.14 -6.43
N SER A 60 3.16 2.28 -5.23
CA SER A 60 2.38 2.46 -4.01
C SER A 60 2.05 3.94 -3.85
N GLU A 61 0.90 4.26 -3.25
CA GLU A 61 0.46 5.64 -3.00
C GLU A 61 0.01 5.80 -1.55
N PHE A 62 0.55 6.83 -0.90
CA PHE A 62 0.19 7.29 0.44
C PHE A 62 -0.53 8.65 0.35
N TYR A 63 -1.58 8.82 1.14
CA TYR A 63 -2.48 9.97 1.09
C TYR A 63 -2.53 10.70 2.44
N PRO A 64 -1.69 11.73 2.67
CA PRO A 64 -1.64 12.47 3.94
C PRO A 64 -2.97 13.03 4.39
N GLN A 65 -3.75 13.56 3.45
CA GLN A 65 -5.03 14.24 3.70
C GLN A 65 -6.16 13.27 4.06
N LEU A 66 -5.95 11.97 3.80
CA LEU A 66 -6.87 10.90 4.15
C LEU A 66 -6.36 10.07 5.33
N SER A 67 -5.14 10.36 5.80
CA SER A 67 -4.49 9.73 6.94
C SER A 67 -4.68 10.62 8.16
N TRP A 68 -5.10 10.07 9.30
CA TRP A 68 -5.51 10.87 10.45
C TRP A 68 -5.02 10.27 11.76
N LYS A 69 -4.96 11.12 12.78
CA LYS A 69 -4.72 10.76 14.18
C LYS A 69 -5.74 11.50 15.06
N LYS A 70 -6.19 10.86 16.15
CA LYS A 70 -7.18 11.46 17.07
C LYS A 70 -6.59 12.59 17.88
N ASP A 71 -5.41 12.35 18.45
CA ASP A 71 -4.67 13.36 19.20
C ASP A 71 -3.75 14.14 18.26
N LEU A 72 -3.92 15.46 18.20
CA LEU A 72 -3.05 16.33 17.42
C LEU A 72 -1.63 16.36 17.99
N LEU A 73 -1.48 16.12 19.30
CA LEU A 73 -0.19 16.04 20.01
C LEU A 73 0.38 14.63 20.07
N GLU A 74 -0.21 13.67 19.36
CA GLU A 74 0.28 12.28 19.33
C GLU A 74 1.78 12.20 19.03
N ASP A 75 2.50 11.50 19.91
CA ASP A 75 3.93 11.23 19.84
C ASP A 75 4.27 9.74 20.05
N ASP A 76 3.26 8.85 20.12
CA ASP A 76 3.46 7.41 20.33
C ASP A 76 4.19 6.77 19.13
N ALA A 77 5.48 6.49 19.35
CA ALA A 77 6.33 5.85 18.37
C ALA A 77 5.88 4.42 18.01
N GLN A 78 5.22 3.68 18.91
CA GLN A 78 4.72 2.34 18.60
C GLN A 78 3.49 2.40 17.70
N LEU A 79 2.60 3.36 17.93
CA LEU A 79 1.46 3.59 17.06
C LEU A 79 1.92 4.06 15.67
N LEU A 80 2.89 4.99 15.58
CA LEU A 80 3.43 5.42 14.29
C LEU A 80 4.06 4.25 13.51
N ARG A 81 4.76 3.35 14.21
CA ARG A 81 5.33 2.13 13.61
C ARG A 81 4.27 1.17 13.10
N HIS A 82 3.12 1.10 13.78
CA HIS A 82 1.96 0.32 13.31
C HIS A 82 1.46 0.84 11.96
N GLU A 83 1.23 2.15 11.90
CA GLU A 83 0.77 2.81 10.67
C GLU A 83 1.83 2.76 9.56
N GLN A 84 3.12 2.88 9.90
CA GLN A 84 4.22 2.67 8.96
C GLN A 84 4.20 1.26 8.36
N LEU A 85 3.87 0.21 9.13
CA LEU A 85 3.85 -1.14 8.59
C LEU A 85 2.73 -1.33 7.57
N HIS A 86 1.56 -0.72 7.79
CA HIS A 86 0.49 -0.69 6.79
C HIS A 86 0.95 -0.04 5.49
N TRP A 87 1.73 1.05 5.57
CA TRP A 87 2.36 1.65 4.39
C TRP A 87 3.35 0.69 3.71
N ASN A 88 4.19 0.00 4.48
CA ASN A 88 5.13 -0.99 3.96
C ASN A 88 4.43 -2.18 3.27
N ILE A 89 3.28 -2.63 3.79
CA ILE A 89 2.47 -3.69 3.16
C ILE A 89 2.00 -3.25 1.77
N SER A 90 1.61 -1.98 1.62
CA SER A 90 1.22 -1.42 0.32
C SER A 90 2.39 -1.38 -0.67
N GLU A 91 3.57 -0.98 -0.23
CA GLU A 91 4.79 -1.04 -1.06
C GLU A 91 5.15 -2.47 -1.46
N LEU A 92 5.07 -3.43 -0.52
CA LEU A 92 5.33 -4.84 -0.84
C LEU A 92 4.42 -5.32 -1.96
N HIS A 93 3.14 -4.97 -1.90
CA HIS A 93 2.18 -5.35 -2.93
C HIS A 93 2.36 -4.60 -4.24
N ALA A 94 2.90 -3.38 -4.24
CA ALA A 94 3.30 -2.69 -5.46
C ALA A 94 4.44 -3.45 -6.15
N ARG A 95 5.44 -3.94 -5.41
CA ARG A 95 6.53 -4.77 -5.96
C ARG A 95 6.02 -6.11 -6.50
N ILE A 96 5.09 -6.76 -5.79
CA ILE A 96 4.43 -7.99 -6.26
C ILE A 96 3.66 -7.73 -7.55
N LEU A 97 2.90 -6.64 -7.64
CA LEU A 97 2.16 -6.25 -8.84
C LEU A 97 3.10 -6.00 -10.01
N LYS A 98 4.18 -5.24 -9.78
CA LYS A 98 5.21 -4.98 -10.78
C LYS A 98 5.78 -6.28 -11.34
N ARG A 99 6.18 -7.21 -10.47
CA ARG A 99 6.69 -8.52 -10.88
C ARG A 99 5.64 -9.32 -11.66
N ALA A 100 4.37 -9.25 -11.28
CA ALA A 100 3.30 -9.92 -12.01
C ALA A 100 3.13 -9.36 -13.43
N PHE A 101 3.25 -8.05 -13.61
CA PHE A 101 3.23 -7.41 -14.93
C PHE A 101 4.50 -7.66 -15.74
N ASP A 102 5.68 -7.67 -15.12
CA ASP A 102 6.95 -7.95 -15.80
C ASP A 102 6.98 -9.38 -16.39
N ASN A 103 6.22 -10.32 -15.81
CA ASN A 103 6.10 -11.71 -16.28
C ASN A 103 4.83 -11.97 -17.10
N TYR A 104 4.02 -10.95 -17.37
CA TYR A 104 2.75 -11.09 -18.04
C TYR A 104 2.90 -10.96 -19.56
N ASN A 105 2.44 -11.98 -20.28
CA ASN A 105 2.38 -11.98 -21.74
C ASN A 105 0.99 -11.55 -22.21
N PRO A 106 0.85 -10.34 -22.80
CA PRO A 106 -0.46 -9.79 -23.12
C PRO A 106 -1.13 -10.51 -24.30
N THR A 107 -2.42 -10.77 -24.17
CA THR A 107 -3.25 -11.23 -25.28
C THR A 107 -4.03 -10.08 -25.91
N GLN A 108 -4.90 -10.38 -26.87
CA GLN A 108 -5.85 -9.40 -27.40
C GLN A 108 -6.85 -8.89 -26.34
N ASN A 109 -7.03 -9.63 -25.23
CA ASN A 109 -7.91 -9.30 -24.12
C ASN A 109 -7.16 -8.63 -22.95
N TYR A 110 -6.00 -8.02 -23.21
CA TYR A 110 -5.09 -7.57 -22.17
C TYR A 110 -5.71 -6.67 -21.10
N LYS A 111 -6.73 -5.87 -21.43
CA LYS A 111 -7.41 -4.99 -20.47
C LYS A 111 -8.09 -5.77 -19.35
N VAL A 112 -8.74 -6.88 -19.68
CA VAL A 112 -9.42 -7.75 -18.70
C VAL A 112 -8.40 -8.50 -17.86
N GLU A 113 -7.34 -8.98 -18.50
CA GLU A 113 -6.24 -9.72 -17.85
C GLU A 113 -5.49 -8.84 -16.84
N ILE A 114 -5.11 -7.62 -17.24
CA ILE A 114 -4.48 -6.63 -16.37
C ILE A 114 -5.36 -6.32 -15.15
N LEU A 115 -6.66 -6.08 -15.37
CA LEU A 115 -7.60 -5.82 -14.29
C LEU A 115 -7.71 -7.03 -13.33
N GLY A 116 -7.70 -8.24 -13.87
CA GLY A 116 -7.70 -9.48 -13.09
C GLY A 116 -6.44 -9.63 -12.23
N ILE A 117 -5.26 -9.36 -12.80
CA ILE A 117 -3.98 -9.37 -12.07
C ILE A 117 -4.02 -8.34 -10.94
N PHE A 118 -4.41 -7.10 -11.24
CA PHE A 118 -4.50 -6.03 -10.25
C PHE A 118 -5.45 -6.39 -9.10
N LYS A 119 -6.69 -6.81 -9.41
CA LYS A 119 -7.69 -7.16 -8.40
C LYS A 119 -7.21 -8.26 -7.46
N ARG A 120 -6.51 -9.27 -8.00
CA ARG A 120 -5.92 -10.34 -7.18
C ARG A 120 -4.87 -9.80 -6.23
N VAL A 121 -3.94 -8.97 -6.70
CA VAL A 121 -2.88 -8.40 -5.85
C VAL A 121 -3.46 -7.45 -4.80
N GLU A 122 -4.44 -6.62 -5.18
CA GLU A 122 -5.12 -5.72 -4.24
C GLU A 122 -5.91 -6.49 -3.17
N SER A 123 -6.60 -7.57 -3.55
CA SER A 123 -7.28 -8.45 -2.59
C SER A 123 -6.29 -9.09 -1.60
N ASN A 124 -5.12 -9.49 -2.06
CA ASN A 124 -4.07 -10.04 -1.20
C ASN A 124 -3.51 -8.98 -0.24
N ARG A 125 -3.35 -7.74 -0.71
CA ARG A 125 -2.90 -6.60 0.12
C ARG A 125 -3.89 -6.35 1.26
N GLN A 126 -5.17 -6.26 0.94
CA GLN A 126 -6.23 -6.06 1.94
C GLN A 126 -6.29 -7.22 2.94
N THR A 127 -6.14 -8.46 2.46
CA THR A 127 -6.08 -9.66 3.32
C THR A 127 -4.89 -9.59 4.29
N MET A 128 -3.73 -9.14 3.81
CA MET A 128 -2.52 -9.01 4.62
C MET A 128 -2.64 -7.90 5.66
N GLN A 129 -3.20 -6.73 5.31
CA GLN A 129 -3.46 -5.65 6.28
C GLN A 129 -4.42 -6.11 7.38
N ALA A 130 -5.53 -6.77 7.02
CA ALA A 130 -6.49 -7.28 8.01
C ALA A 130 -5.87 -8.35 8.92
N ARG A 131 -5.00 -9.20 8.37
CA ARG A 131 -4.26 -10.20 9.15
C ARG A 131 -3.29 -9.52 10.11
N TYR A 132 -2.57 -8.51 9.66
CA TYR A 132 -1.65 -7.74 10.49
C TYR A 132 -2.36 -7.06 11.67
N ASP A 133 -3.46 -6.35 11.41
CA ASP A 133 -4.28 -5.73 12.45
C ASP A 133 -4.80 -6.78 13.46
N LYS A 134 -5.30 -7.91 12.97
CA LYS A 134 -5.82 -8.98 13.84
C LYS A 134 -4.73 -9.58 14.73
N GLU A 135 -3.58 -9.93 14.16
CA GLU A 135 -2.50 -10.62 14.90
C GLU A 135 -1.78 -9.70 15.89
N THR A 136 -1.73 -8.41 15.61
CA THR A 136 -1.17 -7.41 16.54
C THR A 136 -2.21 -6.86 17.52
N ASN A 137 -3.49 -7.24 17.38
CA ASN A 137 -4.60 -6.59 18.08
C ASN A 137 -4.55 -5.06 17.90
N HIS A 138 -4.54 -4.61 16.65
CA HIS A 138 -4.44 -3.20 16.25
C HIS A 138 -3.24 -2.48 16.91
N GLY A 139 -2.06 -3.13 16.88
CA GLY A 139 -0.81 -2.57 17.41
C GLY A 139 -0.57 -2.79 18.92
N LEU A 140 -1.53 -3.36 19.66
CA LEU A 140 -1.41 -3.58 21.12
C LEU A 140 -0.44 -4.72 21.50
N ILE A 141 -0.19 -5.68 20.61
CA ILE A 141 0.72 -6.81 20.84
C ILE A 141 2.07 -6.50 20.16
N LEU A 142 2.95 -5.80 20.87
CA LEU A 142 4.23 -5.31 20.35
C LEU A 142 5.18 -6.42 19.86
N SER A 143 5.14 -7.61 20.47
CA SER A 143 5.94 -8.76 20.02
C SER A 143 5.53 -9.19 18.61
N LYS A 144 4.22 -9.24 18.33
CA LYS A 144 3.69 -9.58 17.01
C LYS A 144 4.00 -8.49 16.00
N GLN A 145 3.90 -7.22 16.37
CA GLN A 145 4.31 -6.11 15.51
C GLN A 145 5.78 -6.26 15.06
N ARG A 146 6.70 -6.61 15.97
CA ARG A 146 8.12 -6.85 15.63
C ARG A 146 8.34 -8.07 14.72
N GLU A 147 7.57 -9.14 14.91
CA GLU A 147 7.59 -10.30 14.00
C GLU A 147 7.21 -9.88 12.58
N TRP A 148 6.16 -9.06 12.45
CA TRP A 148 5.69 -8.54 11.17
C TRP A 148 6.68 -7.57 10.52
N GLU A 149 7.32 -6.69 11.27
CA GLU A 149 8.38 -5.81 10.76
C GLU A 149 9.56 -6.61 10.20
N THR A 150 9.95 -7.67 10.92
CA THR A 150 11.01 -8.58 10.47
C THR A 150 10.58 -9.28 9.19
N TYR A 151 9.35 -9.79 9.14
CA TYR A 151 8.79 -10.45 7.96
C TYR A 151 8.77 -9.52 6.74
N ILE A 152 8.24 -8.30 6.88
CA ILE A 152 8.19 -7.30 5.81
C ILE A 152 9.60 -6.94 5.32
N SER A 153 10.56 -6.75 6.23
CA SER A 153 11.96 -6.49 5.88
C SER A 153 12.57 -7.62 5.03
N GLN A 154 12.30 -8.88 5.40
CA GLN A 154 12.73 -10.03 4.62
C GLN A 154 12.06 -10.08 3.24
N GLU A 155 10.78 -9.78 3.13
CA GLU A 155 10.06 -9.74 1.85
C GLU A 155 10.56 -8.59 0.96
N PHE A 156 10.90 -7.43 1.53
CA PHE A 156 11.56 -6.35 0.80
C PHE A 156 12.90 -6.79 0.23
N PHE A 157 13.72 -7.51 1.00
CA PHE A 157 14.99 -8.04 0.50
C PHE A 157 14.80 -9.02 -0.68
N LYS A 158 13.78 -9.89 -0.63
CA LYS A 158 13.47 -10.85 -1.72
C LYS A 158 12.90 -10.20 -2.98
N THR A 159 12.33 -9.01 -2.84
CA THR A 159 11.68 -8.26 -3.92
C THR A 159 12.49 -7.04 -4.37
N SER A 160 13.71 -6.89 -3.85
CA SER A 160 14.68 -5.87 -4.29
C SER A 160 15.40 -6.31 -5.57
#